data_AF-A0A928DK52-F1
#
_entry.id   AF-A0A928DK52-F1
#
_cell.length_a   1.000
_cell.length_b   1.000
_cell.length_c   1.000
_cell.angle_alpha   90.00
_cell.angle_beta   90.00
_cell.angle_gamma   90.00
#
_symmetry.space_group_name_H-M   'P 1'
#
loop_
_entity.id
_entity.type
_entity.pdbx_description
1 polymer ?
#
loop_
_entity_poly.entity_id
_entity_poly.type
_entity_poly.pdbx_seq_one_letter_code
_entity_poly.pdbx_strand_id
1 'polypeptide(L)'
;MNIIKKFFFCIFIFVNSLCFAKVVTYPVPISEAVRCTYSVFVNGKELGIYKALSPEFQGGEYYFTYFDFDGEVDVEVKSTVPFTKKIPYTRPASEKAIADKILVGEVFPRSIKANIEKNRITFKQNKPFKAVILRNERERPLIIFGNPLETNRPDANDPNVVYIKSGVHYPDKIIHLRNNQTLYLEGGAVLKSAVLADGKNITICGRGIISLDNHERYKGFSVKLRNCKNLTVKDVIIKDTIGWSFVLQDCNNVLVDNLKICTSRMLNDDAIDICNSSNVIIKNTFTRSQDDCIAIKGIYGSGKKIGNKLTKNLNDKNNYAPVENIEISDCIFWCDHANVFRIGYECDAPHFKNIKIKNIQIPFYSTYRPITDYWAHAIFLIMPTNDMKISDVHFENIEIRSNGSDMFLLIAKPRLVSGFRGISTAGSIENCSLNNVNVYGKKGRFEGEIYIEGFAEKNTVKNLTVSNISHFNEKKTSKNQKIFIGNFTENIKVLQK
;
A
#
# COMPACT_ATOMS: atom_id res chain seq x y z
N MET A 1 -54.80 -62.44 -20.76
CA MET A 1 -53.68 -62.71 -19.84
C MET A 1 -52.80 -61.47 -19.84
N ASN A 2 -52.84 -60.68 -18.76
CA ASN A 2 -52.29 -59.31 -18.70
C ASN A 2 -50.76 -59.29 -18.70
N ILE A 3 -50.16 -58.48 -19.58
CA ILE A 3 -48.72 -58.22 -19.65
C ILE A 3 -48.41 -56.98 -18.82
N ILE A 4 -47.71 -57.16 -17.70
CA ILE A 4 -47.19 -56.08 -16.85
C ILE A 4 -45.85 -55.62 -17.41
N LYS A 5 -45.77 -54.38 -17.93
CA LYS A 5 -44.50 -53.70 -18.23
C LYS A 5 -43.93 -53.11 -16.92
N LYS A 6 -42.82 -53.67 -16.43
CA LYS A 6 -42.01 -53.04 -15.37
C LYS A 6 -41.13 -51.94 -15.98
N PHE A 7 -41.37 -50.69 -15.59
CA PHE A 7 -40.44 -49.58 -15.82
C PHE A 7 -39.34 -49.63 -14.75
N PHE A 8 -38.08 -49.78 -15.17
CA PHE A 8 -36.92 -49.56 -14.31
C PHE A 8 -36.58 -48.06 -14.33
N PHE A 9 -36.74 -47.39 -13.19
CA PHE A 9 -36.32 -46.01 -13.01
C PHE A 9 -34.88 -46.03 -12.48
N CYS A 10 -33.89 -45.77 -13.35
CA CYS A 10 -32.51 -45.56 -12.92
C CYS A 10 -32.40 -44.17 -12.28
N ILE A 11 -32.33 -44.14 -10.95
CA ILE A 11 -31.97 -42.94 -10.19
C ILE A 11 -30.48 -42.68 -10.41
N PHE A 12 -30.14 -41.69 -11.24
CA PHE A 12 -28.79 -41.13 -11.27
C PHE A 12 -28.59 -40.32 -9.99
N ILE A 13 -27.88 -40.91 -9.02
CA ILE A 13 -27.34 -40.17 -7.88
C ILE A 13 -26.17 -39.35 -8.41
N PHE A 14 -26.41 -38.06 -8.68
CA PHE A 14 -25.34 -37.08 -8.83
C PHE A 14 -24.68 -36.92 -7.45
N VAL A 15 -23.59 -37.65 -7.22
CA VAL A 15 -22.67 -37.35 -6.13
C VAL A 15 -21.96 -36.05 -6.52
N ASN A 16 -22.50 -34.91 -6.09
CA ASN A 16 -21.74 -33.68 -6.06
C ASN A 16 -20.54 -33.94 -5.14
N SER A 17 -19.38 -34.20 -5.72
CA SER A 17 -18.11 -34.15 -5.00
C SER A 17 -18.00 -32.74 -4.44
N LEU A 18 -18.30 -32.57 -3.14
CA LEU A 18 -18.00 -31.37 -2.39
C LEU A 18 -16.48 -31.18 -2.46
N CYS A 19 -16.03 -30.41 -3.45
CA CYS A 19 -14.65 -29.99 -3.55
C CYS A 19 -14.42 -28.99 -2.41
N PHE A 20 -13.94 -29.48 -1.27
CA PHE A 20 -13.60 -28.61 -0.14
C PHE A 20 -12.47 -27.69 -0.55
N ALA A 21 -12.63 -26.39 -0.30
CA ALA A 21 -11.59 -25.39 -0.47
C ALA A 21 -10.29 -25.83 0.21
N LYS A 22 -9.19 -25.86 -0.55
CA LYS A 22 -7.86 -26.15 0.00
C LYS A 22 -7.41 -24.92 0.77
N VAL A 23 -7.01 -25.14 2.03
CA VAL A 23 -6.46 -24.09 2.91
C VAL A 23 -5.10 -24.54 3.40
N VAL A 24 -4.08 -23.72 3.13
CA VAL A 24 -2.71 -23.88 3.61
C VAL A 24 -2.41 -22.78 4.64
N THR A 25 -2.01 -23.21 5.83
CA THR A 25 -1.63 -22.35 6.95
C THR A 25 -0.14 -22.53 7.24
N TYR A 26 0.50 -21.47 7.73
CA TYR A 26 1.93 -21.49 8.03
C TYR A 26 2.16 -21.33 9.54
N PRO A 27 2.89 -22.25 10.19
CA PRO A 27 3.22 -22.10 11.60
C PRO A 27 4.04 -20.83 11.85
N VAL A 28 3.68 -20.10 12.90
CA VAL A 28 4.49 -18.97 13.37
C VAL A 28 5.64 -19.52 14.20
N PRO A 29 6.91 -19.13 13.91
CA PRO A 29 8.04 -19.51 14.76
C PRO A 29 7.81 -19.08 16.21
N ILE A 30 8.24 -19.90 17.18
CA ILE A 30 7.96 -19.67 18.61
C ILE A 30 8.41 -18.26 19.07
N SER A 31 9.55 -17.77 18.60
CA SER A 31 10.07 -16.44 18.94
C SER A 31 9.28 -15.28 18.33
N GLU A 32 8.43 -15.55 17.34
CA GLU A 32 7.55 -14.57 16.67
C GLU A 32 6.10 -14.71 17.13
N ALA A 33 5.79 -15.70 17.97
CA ALA A 33 4.45 -15.91 18.49
C ALA A 33 4.04 -14.74 19.38
N VAL A 34 2.79 -14.28 19.21
CA VAL A 34 2.26 -13.11 19.93
C VAL A 34 1.09 -13.49 20.80
N ARG A 35 1.04 -12.92 22.00
CA ARG A 35 -0.16 -12.92 22.82
C ARG A 35 -0.96 -11.67 22.51
N CYS A 36 -1.99 -11.81 21.68
CA CYS A 36 -2.88 -10.70 21.32
C CYS A 36 -4.32 -10.99 21.74
N THR A 37 -5.22 -10.05 21.45
CA THR A 37 -6.66 -10.17 21.76
C THR A 37 -7.44 -10.94 20.69
N TYR A 38 -6.79 -11.43 19.64
CA TYR A 38 -7.43 -12.03 18.48
C TYR A 38 -7.09 -13.51 18.36
N SER A 39 -8.05 -14.29 17.86
CA SER A 39 -7.83 -15.60 17.26
C SER A 39 -8.52 -15.61 15.90
N VAL A 40 -7.87 -16.17 14.87
CA VAL A 40 -8.39 -16.16 13.50
C VAL A 40 -8.47 -17.59 12.99
N PHE A 41 -9.59 -17.94 12.37
CA PHE A 41 -9.84 -19.26 11.82
C PHE A 41 -10.26 -19.14 10.35
N VAL A 42 -9.83 -20.11 9.54
CA VAL A 42 -10.27 -20.28 8.15
C VAL A 42 -10.72 -21.70 7.96
N ASN A 43 -12.00 -21.91 7.61
CA ASN A 43 -12.62 -23.23 7.56
C ASN A 43 -12.36 -24.05 8.85
N GLY A 44 -12.40 -23.38 10.01
CA GLY A 44 -12.13 -23.98 11.32
C GLY A 44 -10.65 -24.20 11.66
N LYS A 45 -9.71 -23.98 10.74
CA LYS A 45 -8.27 -24.06 11.02
C LYS A 45 -7.77 -22.74 11.60
N GLU A 46 -7.15 -22.77 12.78
CA GLU A 46 -6.57 -21.59 13.40
C GLU A 46 -5.33 -21.10 12.63
N LEU A 47 -5.22 -19.78 12.46
CA LEU A 47 -4.08 -19.13 11.84
C LEU A 47 -3.12 -18.60 12.89
N GLY A 48 -1.83 -18.69 12.59
CA GLY A 48 -0.80 -17.99 13.33
C GLY A 48 -0.88 -16.47 13.09
N ILE A 49 -0.69 -15.69 14.15
CA ILE A 49 -0.73 -14.23 14.11
C ILE A 49 0.69 -13.69 14.34
N TYR A 50 1.07 -12.70 13.55
CA TYR A 50 2.29 -11.92 13.70
C TYR A 50 1.98 -10.53 14.23
N LYS A 51 3.00 -9.87 14.74
CA LYS A 51 2.97 -8.46 15.17
C LYS A 51 3.84 -7.60 14.26
N ALA A 52 3.41 -6.36 14.08
CA ALA A 52 4.25 -5.25 13.62
C ALA A 52 4.15 -4.07 14.62
N LEU A 53 5.21 -3.26 14.69
CA LEU A 53 5.35 -2.13 15.60
C LEU A 53 4.76 -0.85 14.98
N SER A 54 4.04 -0.08 15.79
CA SER A 54 3.56 1.26 15.43
C SER A 54 3.31 2.12 16.67
N PRO A 55 4.09 3.20 16.90
CA PRO A 55 3.95 4.04 18.07
C PRO A 55 2.62 4.83 18.09
N GLU A 56 1.94 4.93 16.95
CA GLU A 56 0.64 5.62 16.80
C GLU A 56 -0.54 4.83 17.40
N PHE A 57 -0.34 3.57 17.80
CA PHE A 57 -1.42 2.67 18.24
C PHE A 57 -1.38 2.42 19.73
N GLN A 58 -2.55 2.12 20.30
CA GLN A 58 -2.64 1.72 21.70
C GLN A 58 -1.82 0.45 21.95
N GLY A 59 -0.73 0.58 22.72
CA GLY A 59 0.22 -0.49 23.00
C GLY A 59 1.40 -0.57 22.04
N GLY A 60 1.53 0.36 21.10
CA GLY A 60 2.71 0.49 20.23
C GLY A 60 2.82 -0.58 19.13
N GLU A 61 1.74 -1.30 18.84
CA GLU A 61 1.74 -2.46 17.95
C GLU A 61 0.38 -2.72 17.28
N TYR A 62 0.41 -3.51 16.21
CA TYR A 62 -0.75 -4.08 15.54
C TYR A 62 -0.44 -5.49 15.02
N TYR A 63 -1.46 -6.18 14.52
CA TYR A 63 -1.35 -7.58 14.19
C TYR A 63 -1.69 -7.86 12.73
N PHE A 64 -1.12 -8.93 12.19
CA PHE A 64 -1.50 -9.45 10.90
C PHE A 64 -1.40 -10.97 10.86
N THR A 65 -2.11 -11.59 9.92
CA THR A 65 -2.05 -13.02 9.63
C THR A 65 -2.19 -13.24 8.13
N TYR A 66 -1.77 -14.41 7.67
CA TYR A 66 -1.88 -14.81 6.27
C TYR A 66 -2.10 -16.31 6.12
N PHE A 67 -2.71 -16.68 5.01
CA PHE A 67 -2.94 -18.05 4.59
C PHE A 67 -3.10 -18.10 3.08
N ASP A 68 -3.01 -19.30 2.52
CA ASP A 68 -3.20 -19.54 1.10
C ASP A 68 -4.44 -20.42 0.90
N PHE A 69 -5.22 -20.14 -0.14
CA PHE A 69 -6.42 -20.92 -0.41
C PHE A 69 -6.78 -20.99 -1.90
N ASP A 70 -7.61 -21.99 -2.23
CA ASP A 70 -8.45 -22.03 -3.43
C ASP A 70 -9.92 -22.27 -3.03
N GLY A 71 -10.84 -21.91 -3.91
CA GLY A 71 -12.28 -22.04 -3.63
C GLY A 71 -12.82 -21.03 -2.61
N GLU A 72 -14.04 -21.27 -2.11
CA GLU A 72 -14.68 -20.44 -1.09
C GLU A 72 -14.23 -20.83 0.32
N VAL A 73 -13.83 -19.83 1.11
CA VAL A 73 -13.44 -19.99 2.52
C VAL A 73 -14.32 -19.17 3.45
N ASP A 74 -14.58 -19.72 4.63
CA ASP A 74 -15.18 -19.07 5.78
C ASP A 74 -14.08 -18.55 6.70
N VAL A 75 -14.01 -17.23 6.88
CA VAL A 75 -13.08 -16.57 7.80
C VAL A 75 -13.83 -16.17 9.06
N GLU A 76 -13.32 -16.59 10.22
CA GLU A 76 -13.82 -16.21 11.54
C GLU A 76 -12.71 -15.51 12.33
N VAL A 77 -13.00 -14.30 12.82
CA VAL A 77 -12.14 -13.56 13.74
C VAL A 77 -12.84 -13.50 15.09
N LYS A 78 -12.23 -14.09 16.11
CA LYS A 78 -12.66 -13.99 17.51
C LYS A 78 -11.82 -12.95 18.22
N SER A 79 -12.42 -12.25 19.19
CA SER A 79 -11.67 -11.36 20.08
C SER A 79 -12.11 -11.44 21.54
N THR A 80 -11.13 -11.37 22.45
CA THR A 80 -11.39 -11.24 23.89
C THR A 80 -11.86 -9.84 24.28
N VAL A 81 -11.67 -8.86 23.40
CA VAL A 81 -12.16 -7.48 23.56
C VAL A 81 -13.27 -7.22 22.56
N PRO A 82 -14.44 -6.70 22.98
CA PRO A 82 -15.55 -6.50 22.07
C PRO A 82 -15.25 -5.62 20.87
N PHE A 83 -15.75 -6.02 19.70
CA PHE A 83 -15.88 -5.17 18.51
C PHE A 83 -17.00 -4.16 18.66
N THR A 84 -17.92 -4.38 19.59
CA THR A 84 -19.02 -3.47 19.88
C THR A 84 -18.76 -2.71 21.17
N LYS A 85 -18.65 -1.38 21.13
CA LYS A 85 -18.49 -0.54 22.34
C LYS A 85 -19.64 0.45 22.46
N LYS A 86 -20.35 0.43 23.59
CA LYS A 86 -21.31 1.48 23.95
C LYS A 86 -20.52 2.69 24.45
N ILE A 87 -20.72 3.87 23.86
CA ILE A 87 -20.03 5.09 24.28
C ILE A 87 -20.64 5.56 25.62
N PRO A 88 -19.87 5.73 26.70
CA PRO A 88 -20.36 6.37 27.93
C PRO A 88 -20.71 7.83 27.65
N TYR A 89 -21.92 8.26 28.04
CA TYR A 89 -22.48 9.57 27.72
C TYR A 89 -22.08 10.65 28.74
N THR A 90 -21.44 11.74 28.29
CA THR A 90 -21.08 12.91 29.13
C THR A 90 -21.33 14.27 28.46
N ARG A 91 -22.30 14.39 27.54
CA ARG A 91 -22.63 15.64 26.81
C ARG A 91 -24.14 15.97 26.81
N PRO A 92 -24.57 17.17 26.38
CA PRO A 92 -25.95 17.65 26.52
C PRO A 92 -27.02 16.80 25.80
N ALA A 93 -28.28 16.95 26.22
CA ALA A 93 -29.43 16.15 25.77
C ALA A 93 -29.65 16.14 24.23
N SER A 94 -29.24 17.19 23.52
CA SER A 94 -29.33 17.30 22.06
C SER A 94 -28.44 16.31 21.29
N GLU A 95 -27.41 15.74 21.93
CA GLU A 95 -26.48 14.77 21.32
C GLU A 95 -26.78 13.32 21.73
N LYS A 96 -27.82 13.09 22.54
CA LYS A 96 -28.17 11.77 23.11
C LYS A 96 -28.48 10.71 22.04
N ALA A 97 -29.08 11.10 20.91
CA ALA A 97 -29.36 10.21 19.78
C ALA A 97 -28.08 9.71 19.06
N ILE A 98 -26.94 10.37 19.25
CA ILE A 98 -25.63 9.93 18.73
C ILE A 98 -24.93 8.99 19.74
N ALA A 99 -25.23 9.13 21.03
CA ALA A 99 -24.58 8.40 22.12
C ALA A 99 -25.06 6.94 22.27
N ASP A 100 -26.27 6.61 21.82
CA ASP A 100 -26.74 5.22 21.73
C ASP A 100 -26.08 4.42 20.58
N LYS A 101 -25.16 5.03 19.81
CA LYS A 101 -24.38 4.31 18.82
C LYS A 101 -23.40 3.38 19.53
N ILE A 102 -23.72 2.09 19.50
CA ILE A 102 -22.72 1.03 19.60
C ILE A 102 -21.71 1.30 18.48
N LEU A 103 -20.47 1.65 18.83
CA LEU A 103 -19.37 1.57 17.86
C LEU A 103 -19.26 0.11 17.49
N VAL A 104 -19.64 -0.24 16.27
CA VAL A 104 -19.45 -1.56 15.70
C VAL A 104 -18.11 -1.52 14.98
N GLY A 105 -17.22 -2.47 15.28
CA GLY A 105 -15.99 -2.66 14.53
C GLY A 105 -16.27 -2.75 13.03
N GLU A 106 -15.27 -2.48 12.22
CA GLU A 106 -15.40 -2.39 10.77
C GLU A 106 -14.49 -3.41 10.10
N VAL A 107 -14.97 -3.98 8.99
CA VAL A 107 -14.13 -4.74 8.05
C VAL A 107 -13.95 -3.91 6.79
N PHE A 108 -12.71 -3.59 6.50
CA PHE A 108 -12.31 -2.89 5.29
C PHE A 108 -11.61 -3.87 4.33
N PRO A 109 -11.80 -3.76 3.00
CA PRO A 109 -12.70 -2.81 2.33
C PRO A 109 -14.19 -3.16 2.44
N ARG A 110 -15.06 -2.18 2.18
CA ARG A 110 -16.52 -2.34 2.20
C ARG A 110 -17.09 -3.41 1.25
N SER A 111 -16.28 -3.88 0.30
CA SER A 111 -16.61 -5.01 -0.58
C SER A 111 -16.62 -6.35 0.17
N ILE A 112 -15.89 -6.47 1.28
CA ILE A 112 -15.97 -7.63 2.17
C ILE A 112 -17.20 -7.46 3.05
N LYS A 113 -18.25 -8.24 2.76
CA LYS A 113 -19.48 -8.25 3.55
C LYS A 113 -19.29 -9.17 4.75
N ALA A 114 -19.17 -8.58 5.92
CA ALA A 114 -18.97 -9.30 7.17
C ALA A 114 -20.17 -9.20 8.09
N ASN A 115 -20.46 -10.28 8.81
CA ASN A 115 -21.32 -10.26 9.98
C ASN A 115 -20.46 -9.93 11.21
N ILE A 116 -20.88 -8.94 11.99
CA ILE A 116 -20.12 -8.38 13.10
C ILE A 116 -20.96 -8.49 14.36
N GLU A 117 -20.48 -9.30 15.29
CA GLU A 117 -21.06 -9.57 16.60
C GLU A 117 -20.12 -9.02 17.69
N LYS A 118 -20.57 -9.09 18.96
CA LYS A 118 -19.85 -8.54 20.10
C LYS A 118 -18.36 -8.90 20.14
N ASN A 119 -18.03 -10.19 19.98
CA ASN A 119 -16.66 -10.71 20.09
C ASN A 119 -16.25 -11.54 18.87
N ARG A 120 -17.01 -11.44 17.76
CA ARG A 120 -16.84 -12.29 16.59
C ARG A 120 -17.13 -11.53 15.31
N ILE A 121 -16.30 -11.71 14.30
CA ILE A 121 -16.53 -11.25 12.94
C ILE A 121 -16.42 -12.45 12.01
N THR A 122 -17.37 -12.61 11.10
CA THR A 122 -17.35 -13.69 10.09
C THR A 122 -17.61 -13.14 8.70
N PHE A 123 -16.88 -13.65 7.71
CA PHE A 123 -17.12 -13.34 6.30
C PHE A 123 -16.63 -14.46 5.39
N LYS A 124 -17.20 -14.53 4.19
CA LYS A 124 -16.80 -15.48 3.14
C LYS A 124 -15.99 -14.78 2.06
N GLN A 125 -15.01 -15.49 1.49
CA GLN A 125 -14.27 -15.04 0.31
C GLN A 125 -13.97 -16.23 -0.61
N ASN A 126 -14.04 -16.01 -1.92
CA ASN A 126 -13.73 -17.01 -2.95
C ASN A 126 -12.59 -16.60 -3.89
N LYS A 127 -11.97 -15.44 -3.61
CA LYS A 127 -10.83 -14.88 -4.34
C LYS A 127 -9.84 -14.29 -3.35
N PRO A 128 -8.54 -14.24 -3.69
CA PRO A 128 -7.53 -13.59 -2.85
C PRO A 128 -7.94 -12.19 -2.42
N PHE A 129 -7.68 -11.85 -1.17
CA PHE A 129 -8.15 -10.61 -0.56
C PHE A 129 -7.19 -10.10 0.51
N LYS A 130 -7.37 -8.82 0.85
CA LYS A 130 -6.72 -8.14 1.97
C LYS A 130 -7.81 -7.52 2.80
N ALA A 131 -7.95 -7.96 4.05
CA ALA A 131 -8.93 -7.42 4.98
C ALA A 131 -8.23 -6.67 6.11
N VAL A 132 -8.80 -5.54 6.50
CA VAL A 132 -8.39 -4.78 7.67
C VAL A 132 -9.56 -4.78 8.66
N ILE A 133 -9.33 -5.40 9.81
CA ILE A 133 -10.28 -5.46 10.92
C ILE A 133 -9.97 -4.31 11.86
N LEU A 134 -10.89 -3.36 11.94
CA LEU A 134 -10.81 -2.18 12.79
C LEU A 134 -11.76 -2.37 13.96
N ARG A 135 -11.21 -2.50 15.18
CA ARG A 135 -12.07 -2.49 16.37
C ARG A 135 -12.66 -1.09 16.60
N ASN A 136 -11.79 -0.08 16.64
CA ASN A 136 -12.13 1.32 16.75
C ASN A 136 -10.93 2.17 16.34
N GLU A 137 -10.97 2.78 15.15
CA GLU A 137 -9.87 3.58 14.59
C GLU A 137 -8.47 2.96 14.82
N ARG A 138 -7.69 3.54 15.75
CA ARG A 138 -6.30 3.13 16.07
C ARG A 138 -6.17 2.12 17.23
N GLU A 139 -7.24 1.42 17.60
CA GLU A 139 -7.21 0.40 18.66
C GLU A 139 -6.83 -0.99 18.12
N ARG A 140 -5.52 -1.26 18.03
CA ARG A 140 -4.92 -2.58 17.69
C ARG A 140 -5.63 -3.31 16.53
N PRO A 141 -5.46 -2.84 15.28
CA PRO A 141 -6.09 -3.44 14.11
C PRO A 141 -5.46 -4.80 13.83
N LEU A 142 -6.22 -5.63 13.12
CA LEU A 142 -5.76 -6.91 12.59
C LEU A 142 -5.87 -6.88 11.07
N ILE A 143 -4.80 -7.23 10.38
CA ILE A 143 -4.80 -7.37 8.92
C ILE A 143 -4.80 -8.84 8.54
N ILE A 144 -5.61 -9.24 7.56
CA ILE A 144 -5.72 -10.64 7.11
C ILE A 144 -5.40 -10.68 5.62
N PHE A 145 -4.42 -11.49 5.26
CA PHE A 145 -4.01 -11.71 3.87
C PHE A 145 -4.42 -13.12 3.42
N GLY A 146 -5.47 -13.20 2.60
CA GLY A 146 -5.84 -14.43 1.90
C GLY A 146 -5.18 -14.45 0.52
N ASN A 147 -4.22 -15.34 0.31
CA ASN A 147 -3.44 -15.42 -0.93
C ASN A 147 -3.93 -16.59 -1.81
N PRO A 148 -3.66 -16.57 -3.12
CA PRO A 148 -3.78 -17.78 -3.93
C PRO A 148 -2.75 -18.82 -3.47
N LEU A 149 -3.06 -20.10 -3.71
CA LEU A 149 -2.11 -21.19 -3.52
C LEU A 149 -0.77 -20.91 -4.21
N GLU A 150 0.31 -21.17 -3.50
CA GLU A 150 1.65 -21.16 -4.06
C GLU A 150 1.86 -22.37 -5.01
N THR A 151 2.14 -22.10 -6.28
CA THR A 151 2.30 -23.16 -7.30
C THR A 151 3.74 -23.34 -7.80
N ASN A 152 4.59 -22.33 -7.66
CA ASN A 152 5.90 -22.26 -8.33
C ASN A 152 7.04 -22.10 -7.32
N ARG A 153 7.16 -23.05 -6.38
CA ARG A 153 8.27 -23.08 -5.42
C ARG A 153 9.57 -23.47 -6.15
N PRO A 154 10.66 -22.70 -6.02
CA PRO A 154 11.93 -23.05 -6.66
C PRO A 154 12.59 -24.24 -5.96
N ASP A 155 13.47 -24.94 -6.68
CA ASP A 155 14.29 -26.02 -6.12
C ASP A 155 15.27 -25.45 -5.09
N ALA A 156 15.25 -26.00 -3.88
CA ALA A 156 16.15 -25.59 -2.80
C ALA A 156 17.62 -25.96 -3.07
N ASN A 157 17.88 -26.87 -4.02
CA ASN A 157 19.22 -27.28 -4.42
C ASN A 157 19.77 -26.50 -5.62
N ASP A 158 18.98 -25.63 -6.25
CA ASP A 158 19.47 -24.79 -7.34
C ASP A 158 20.51 -23.79 -6.79
N PRO A 159 21.76 -23.77 -7.32
CA PRO A 159 22.81 -22.88 -6.84
C PRO A 159 22.49 -21.39 -7.00
N ASN A 160 21.50 -21.02 -7.82
CA ASN A 160 21.05 -19.65 -7.99
C ASN A 160 19.91 -19.27 -7.04
N VAL A 161 19.45 -20.19 -6.19
CA VAL A 161 18.36 -19.95 -5.24
C VAL A 161 18.93 -19.79 -3.84
N VAL A 162 18.81 -18.58 -3.29
CA VAL A 162 18.97 -18.33 -1.86
C VAL A 162 17.69 -18.76 -1.18
N TYR A 163 17.70 -19.98 -0.66
CA TYR A 163 16.51 -20.61 -0.08
C TYR A 163 16.47 -20.41 1.46
N ILE A 164 15.46 -19.70 1.95
CA ILE A 164 15.21 -19.51 3.39
C ILE A 164 14.03 -20.38 3.82
N LYS A 165 14.31 -21.42 4.60
CA LYS A 165 13.31 -22.36 5.13
C LYS A 165 12.45 -21.71 6.22
N SER A 166 11.31 -22.33 6.53
CA SER A 166 10.49 -21.94 7.68
C SER A 166 11.30 -21.89 8.98
N GLY A 167 11.02 -20.93 9.87
CA GLY A 167 11.83 -20.62 11.05
C GLY A 167 12.41 -19.20 11.03
N VAL A 168 13.11 -18.81 12.10
CA VAL A 168 13.76 -17.49 12.19
C VAL A 168 15.24 -17.61 11.84
N HIS A 169 15.71 -16.72 10.98
CA HIS A 169 17.07 -16.72 10.45
C HIS A 169 17.78 -15.40 10.75
N TYR A 170 18.99 -15.47 11.29
CA TYR A 170 19.86 -14.33 11.59
C TYR A 170 21.16 -14.44 10.80
N PRO A 171 21.16 -14.13 9.49
CA PRO A 171 22.40 -14.11 8.72
C PRO A 171 23.36 -13.05 9.27
N ASP A 172 24.65 -13.36 9.30
CA ASP A 172 25.70 -12.41 9.73
C ASP A 172 25.86 -11.21 8.78
N LYS A 173 25.29 -11.30 7.56
CA LYS A 173 25.41 -10.31 6.51
C LYS A 173 24.05 -10.02 5.86
N ILE A 174 23.96 -8.85 5.24
CA ILE A 174 22.87 -8.51 4.33
C ILE A 174 22.79 -9.55 3.20
N ILE A 175 21.58 -9.99 2.86
CA ILE A 175 21.37 -10.85 1.69
C ILE A 175 21.58 -10.02 0.44
N HIS A 176 22.57 -10.38 -0.37
CA HIS A 176 22.90 -9.65 -1.60
C HIS A 176 22.67 -10.52 -2.84
N LEU A 177 21.68 -10.17 -3.64
CA LEU A 177 21.33 -10.85 -4.89
C LEU A 177 22.00 -10.20 -6.09
N ARG A 178 22.48 -11.06 -7.00
CA ARG A 178 23.12 -10.74 -8.28
C ARG A 178 22.34 -11.36 -9.44
N ASN A 179 22.90 -11.25 -10.64
CA ASN A 179 22.28 -11.74 -11.87
C ASN A 179 21.74 -13.17 -11.72
N ASN A 180 20.53 -13.39 -12.22
CA ASN A 180 19.85 -14.69 -12.31
C ASN A 180 19.55 -15.38 -10.97
N GLN A 181 19.67 -14.66 -9.85
CA GLN A 181 19.40 -15.23 -8.53
C GLN A 181 17.95 -15.06 -8.08
N THR A 182 17.47 -16.03 -7.31
CA THR A 182 16.18 -15.99 -6.63
C THR A 182 16.39 -16.02 -5.12
N LEU A 183 15.82 -15.07 -4.38
CA LEU A 183 15.58 -15.22 -2.95
C LEU A 183 14.20 -15.82 -2.75
N TYR A 184 14.14 -17.00 -2.16
CA TYR A 184 12.89 -17.66 -1.80
C TYR A 184 12.72 -17.73 -0.29
N LEU A 185 11.60 -17.20 0.20
CA LEU A 185 11.22 -17.19 1.62
C LEU A 185 10.03 -18.13 1.83
N GLU A 186 10.27 -19.32 2.37
CA GLU A 186 9.20 -20.28 2.66
C GLU A 186 8.18 -19.72 3.66
N GLY A 187 6.92 -20.15 3.58
CA GLY A 187 5.92 -19.72 4.55
C GLY A 187 6.28 -20.13 5.99
N GLY A 188 6.11 -19.19 6.92
CA GLY A 188 6.61 -19.29 8.29
C GLY A 188 8.08 -18.89 8.46
N ALA A 189 8.82 -18.58 7.39
CA ALA A 189 10.18 -18.04 7.50
C ALA A 189 10.14 -16.58 7.97
N VAL A 190 11.07 -16.20 8.85
CA VAL A 190 11.34 -14.81 9.23
C VAL A 190 12.84 -14.53 9.09
N LEU A 191 13.19 -13.74 8.07
CA LEU A 191 14.55 -13.31 7.79
C LEU A 191 14.87 -12.01 8.54
N LYS A 192 15.79 -12.08 9.49
CA LYS A 192 16.26 -10.94 10.31
C LYS A 192 17.46 -10.25 9.67
N SER A 193 17.32 -9.86 8.41
CA SER A 193 18.38 -9.21 7.63
C SER A 193 17.79 -8.36 6.50
N ALA A 194 18.51 -7.32 6.11
CA ALA A 194 18.14 -6.51 4.95
C ALA A 194 18.43 -7.30 3.65
N VAL A 195 17.78 -6.89 2.57
CA VAL A 195 18.01 -7.43 1.23
C VAL A 195 18.51 -6.34 0.30
N LEU A 196 19.61 -6.61 -0.39
CA LEU A 196 20.15 -5.80 -1.46
C LEU A 196 20.12 -6.60 -2.76
N ALA A 197 19.71 -6.00 -3.87
CA ALA A 197 19.85 -6.59 -5.19
C ALA A 197 20.53 -5.62 -6.15
N ASP A 198 21.45 -6.14 -6.96
CA ASP A 198 22.07 -5.40 -8.07
C ASP A 198 22.40 -6.38 -9.21
N GLY A 199 21.65 -6.31 -10.30
CA GLY A 199 21.81 -7.20 -11.43
C GLY A 199 20.57 -7.37 -12.31
N LYS A 200 20.52 -8.46 -13.07
CA LYS A 200 19.44 -8.77 -14.02
C LYS A 200 18.75 -10.08 -13.70
N ASN A 201 17.48 -10.22 -14.06
CA ASN A 201 16.71 -11.46 -13.92
C ASN A 201 16.69 -11.94 -12.44
N ILE A 202 16.32 -11.03 -11.53
CA ILE A 202 16.30 -11.32 -10.09
C ILE A 202 14.86 -11.55 -9.66
N THR A 203 14.66 -12.56 -8.82
CA THR A 203 13.36 -12.83 -8.19
C THR A 203 13.46 -12.80 -6.68
N ILE A 204 12.52 -12.15 -6.00
CA ILE A 204 12.32 -12.26 -4.54
C ILE A 204 10.89 -12.74 -4.33
N CYS A 205 10.71 -13.95 -3.82
CA CYS A 205 9.37 -14.55 -3.73
C CYS A 205 9.18 -15.45 -2.51
N GLY A 206 7.94 -15.89 -2.32
CA GLY A 206 7.54 -16.80 -1.25
C GLY A 206 6.58 -16.16 -0.25
N ARG A 207 6.30 -16.86 0.85
CA ARG A 207 5.33 -16.45 1.88
C ARG A 207 5.98 -16.00 3.19
N GLY A 208 7.32 -16.01 3.26
CA GLY A 208 8.04 -15.57 4.44
C GLY A 208 8.12 -14.05 4.59
N ILE A 209 8.71 -13.65 5.71
CA ILE A 209 8.75 -12.28 6.21
C ILE A 209 10.20 -11.80 6.26
N ILE A 210 10.46 -10.59 5.75
CA ILE A 210 11.69 -9.83 5.99
C ILE A 210 11.41 -8.89 7.16
N SER A 211 12.21 -8.95 8.23
CA SER A 211 11.98 -8.16 9.44
C SER A 211 13.27 -7.57 10.00
N LEU A 212 13.23 -6.29 10.38
CA LEU A 212 14.37 -5.58 10.98
C LEU A 212 14.03 -5.00 12.36
N ASP A 213 13.13 -5.65 13.09
CA ASP A 213 12.76 -5.25 14.47
C ASP A 213 13.97 -5.23 15.43
N ASN A 214 14.93 -6.12 15.19
CA ASN A 214 16.20 -6.27 15.91
C ASN A 214 17.32 -5.30 15.46
N HIS A 215 17.04 -4.38 14.54
CA HIS A 215 18.02 -3.39 14.08
C HIS A 215 17.68 -1.96 14.55
N GLU A 216 18.70 -1.11 14.63
CA GLU A 216 18.54 0.29 15.02
C GLU A 216 17.77 1.09 13.95
N ARG A 217 16.87 1.96 14.41
CA ARG A 217 16.05 2.84 13.57
C ARG A 217 16.90 3.91 12.88
N TYR A 218 16.46 4.37 11.71
CA TYR A 218 17.13 5.41 10.90
C TYR A 218 18.53 5.03 10.38
N LYS A 219 18.83 3.73 10.26
CA LYS A 219 20.15 3.21 9.86
C LYS A 219 20.15 2.48 8.51
N GLY A 220 19.25 2.82 7.59
CA GLY A 220 19.34 2.35 6.21
C GLY A 220 18.00 2.06 5.56
N PHE A 221 17.92 0.89 4.94
CA PHE A 221 16.77 0.40 4.17
C PHE A 221 16.51 -1.07 4.50
N SER A 222 15.33 -1.57 4.15
CA SER A 222 15.00 -2.99 4.41
C SER A 222 15.18 -3.85 3.17
N VAL A 223 14.63 -3.40 2.04
CA VAL A 223 14.85 -4.01 0.73
C VAL A 223 15.26 -2.92 -0.24
N LYS A 224 16.49 -2.96 -0.74
CA LYS A 224 16.98 -2.03 -1.76
C LYS A 224 17.36 -2.78 -3.01
N LEU A 225 16.70 -2.42 -4.10
CA LEU A 225 16.86 -3.04 -5.41
C LEU A 225 17.42 -1.94 -6.30
N ARG A 226 18.69 -2.11 -6.66
CA ARG A 226 19.48 -1.08 -7.31
C ARG A 226 19.91 -1.57 -8.69
N ASN A 227 19.85 -0.71 -9.70
CA ASN A 227 20.31 -1.02 -11.06
C ASN A 227 19.67 -2.30 -11.65
N CYS A 228 18.50 -2.71 -11.14
CA CYS A 228 17.93 -4.00 -11.48
C CYS A 228 17.25 -3.96 -12.85
N LYS A 229 17.45 -5.00 -13.67
CA LYS A 229 16.70 -5.19 -14.92
C LYS A 229 15.99 -6.53 -14.94
N ASN A 230 14.71 -6.55 -15.31
CA ASN A 230 13.87 -7.77 -15.24
C ASN A 230 13.82 -8.28 -13.79
N LEU A 231 13.19 -7.51 -12.92
CA LEU A 231 13.08 -7.79 -11.50
C LEU A 231 11.66 -8.20 -11.16
N THR A 232 11.50 -9.30 -10.42
CA THR A 232 10.21 -9.73 -9.89
C THR A 232 10.25 -9.80 -8.37
N VAL A 233 9.32 -9.14 -7.70
CA VAL A 233 9.08 -9.30 -6.25
C VAL A 233 7.65 -9.75 -6.05
N LYS A 234 7.45 -10.92 -5.45
CA LYS A 234 6.13 -11.54 -5.38
C LYS A 234 5.81 -12.14 -4.02
N ASP A 235 4.61 -11.89 -3.52
CA ASP A 235 3.99 -12.55 -2.35
C ASP A 235 4.61 -12.30 -0.96
N VAL A 236 5.87 -11.82 -0.89
CA VAL A 236 6.62 -11.63 0.36
C VAL A 236 6.03 -10.55 1.27
N ILE A 237 6.39 -10.63 2.55
CA ILE A 237 5.99 -9.67 3.58
C ILE A 237 7.25 -8.94 4.09
N ILE A 238 7.17 -7.64 4.30
CA ILE A 238 8.19 -6.82 4.96
C ILE A 238 7.56 -6.23 6.22
N LYS A 239 8.23 -6.32 7.38
CA LYS A 239 7.77 -5.68 8.63
C LYS A 239 8.89 -5.02 9.41
N ASP A 240 8.52 -4.04 10.25
CA ASP A 240 9.41 -3.43 11.24
C ASP A 240 10.73 -2.94 10.64
N THR A 241 10.65 -1.99 9.73
CA THR A 241 11.79 -1.48 8.95
C THR A 241 12.67 -0.53 9.76
N ILE A 242 13.80 -0.09 9.18
CA ILE A 242 14.80 0.80 9.82
C ILE A 242 14.98 2.15 9.10
N GLY A 243 14.04 2.49 8.23
CA GLY A 243 14.06 3.60 7.28
C GLY A 243 13.21 3.21 6.09
N TRP A 244 13.54 3.69 4.89
CA TRP A 244 12.82 3.32 3.65
C TRP A 244 12.70 1.81 3.50
N SER A 245 11.47 1.36 3.30
CA SER A 245 11.11 -0.05 3.43
C SER A 245 11.48 -0.83 2.18
N PHE A 246 11.01 -0.38 1.01
CA PHE A 246 11.24 -1.01 -0.28
C PHE A 246 11.66 0.05 -1.30
N VAL A 247 12.90 0.00 -1.76
CA VAL A 247 13.48 1.03 -2.63
C VAL A 247 13.85 0.43 -3.98
N LEU A 248 13.18 0.88 -5.04
CA LEU A 248 13.61 0.69 -6.42
C LEU A 248 14.47 1.88 -6.81
N GLN A 249 15.74 1.66 -7.12
CA GLN A 249 16.64 2.71 -7.56
C GLN A 249 17.30 2.32 -8.88
N ASP A 250 17.19 3.16 -9.91
CA ASP A 250 17.82 2.92 -11.22
C ASP A 250 17.35 1.61 -11.88
N CYS A 251 16.10 1.19 -11.64
CA CYS A 251 15.57 -0.09 -12.11
C CYS A 251 14.77 0.03 -13.41
N ASN A 252 14.77 -1.04 -14.20
CA ASN A 252 13.99 -1.12 -15.43
C ASN A 252 13.31 -2.47 -15.61
N ASN A 253 12.05 -2.48 -16.03
CA ASN A 253 11.24 -3.69 -16.16
C ASN A 253 11.10 -4.43 -14.82
N VAL A 254 10.24 -3.88 -13.96
CA VAL A 254 10.01 -4.35 -12.60
C VAL A 254 8.55 -4.77 -12.43
N LEU A 255 8.34 -5.95 -11.85
CA LEU A 255 7.05 -6.43 -11.38
C LEU A 255 7.08 -6.59 -9.85
N VAL A 256 6.20 -5.87 -9.17
CA VAL A 256 5.87 -6.07 -7.75
C VAL A 256 4.43 -6.54 -7.67
N ASP A 257 4.20 -7.77 -7.22
CA ASP A 257 2.87 -8.37 -7.18
C ASP A 257 2.61 -9.03 -5.82
N ASN A 258 1.54 -8.63 -5.16
CA ASN A 258 1.15 -9.18 -3.86
C ASN A 258 2.20 -9.01 -2.76
N LEU A 259 2.95 -7.91 -2.79
CA LEU A 259 3.83 -7.47 -1.70
C LEU A 259 2.98 -6.97 -0.52
N LYS A 260 3.42 -7.25 0.71
CA LYS A 260 2.80 -6.68 1.93
C LYS A 260 3.87 -5.98 2.75
N ILE A 261 3.67 -4.70 3.02
CA ILE A 261 4.55 -3.91 3.88
C ILE A 261 3.77 -3.53 5.13
N CYS A 262 4.17 -4.11 6.26
CA CYS A 262 3.58 -3.89 7.58
C CYS A 262 4.57 -3.10 8.44
N THR A 263 4.67 -1.79 8.22
CA THR A 263 5.56 -0.88 8.96
C THR A 263 4.75 0.13 9.75
N SER A 264 5.17 1.40 9.81
CA SER A 264 4.76 2.45 10.74
C SER A 264 5.56 2.51 12.05
N ARG A 265 6.83 2.07 12.08
CA ARG A 265 7.63 2.09 13.32
C ARG A 265 8.33 3.44 13.58
N MET A 266 8.56 4.23 12.54
CA MET A 266 9.33 5.48 12.61
C MET A 266 9.03 6.43 11.47
N LEU A 267 9.40 7.71 11.62
CA LEU A 267 9.44 8.65 10.50
C LEU A 267 10.42 8.19 9.42
N ASN A 268 10.21 8.56 8.16
CA ASN A 268 10.99 8.11 7.01
C ASN A 268 10.95 6.58 6.79
N ASP A 269 9.87 5.91 7.17
CA ASP A 269 9.64 4.50 6.85
C ASP A 269 8.75 4.31 5.61
N ASP A 270 8.94 5.18 4.62
CA ASP A 270 8.31 5.15 3.30
C ASP A 270 8.14 3.70 2.85
N ALA A 271 6.93 3.33 2.41
CA ALA A 271 6.67 1.95 2.11
C ALA A 271 7.34 1.55 0.78
N ILE A 272 7.10 2.29 -0.30
CA ILE A 272 7.68 2.04 -1.61
C ILE A 272 8.22 3.32 -2.22
N ASP A 273 9.54 3.34 -2.45
CA ASP A 273 10.24 4.38 -3.19
C ASP A 273 10.54 3.91 -4.61
N ILE A 274 10.06 4.67 -5.60
CA ILE A 274 10.38 4.50 -7.02
C ILE A 274 11.32 5.63 -7.43
N CYS A 275 12.61 5.35 -7.38
CA CYS A 275 13.69 6.30 -7.64
C CYS A 275 14.31 6.06 -9.01
N ASN A 276 14.19 7.02 -9.94
CA ASN A 276 14.81 6.95 -11.29
C ASN A 276 14.60 5.60 -11.99
N SER A 277 13.40 5.05 -11.88
CA SER A 277 13.08 3.71 -12.36
C SER A 277 11.95 3.78 -13.38
N SER A 278 11.99 2.92 -14.39
CA SER A 278 11.06 2.95 -15.52
C SER A 278 10.50 1.57 -15.84
N ASN A 279 9.30 1.52 -16.44
CA ASN A 279 8.57 0.28 -16.71
C ASN A 279 8.35 -0.53 -15.42
N VAL A 280 7.60 0.04 -14.49
CA VAL A 280 7.34 -0.52 -13.16
C VAL A 280 5.85 -0.85 -13.04
N ILE A 281 5.52 -2.09 -12.70
CA ILE A 281 4.17 -2.54 -12.40
C ILE A 281 4.11 -2.92 -10.93
N ILE A 282 3.22 -2.29 -10.17
CA ILE A 282 2.91 -2.63 -8.78
C ILE A 282 1.44 -3.01 -8.73
N LYS A 283 1.14 -4.24 -8.30
CA LYS A 283 -0.26 -4.67 -8.19
C LYS A 283 -0.54 -5.55 -6.99
N ASN A 284 -1.81 -5.65 -6.62
CA ASN A 284 -2.29 -6.49 -5.53
C ASN A 284 -1.54 -6.22 -4.22
N THR A 285 -1.04 -5.02 -3.95
CA THR A 285 -0.10 -4.76 -2.84
C THR A 285 -0.82 -4.17 -1.63
N PHE A 286 -0.37 -4.52 -0.43
CA PHE A 286 -0.76 -3.84 0.81
C PHE A 286 0.44 -3.06 1.33
N THR A 287 0.26 -1.80 1.68
CA THR A 287 1.24 -1.07 2.48
C THR A 287 0.61 -0.39 3.67
N ARG A 288 1.37 -0.36 4.75
CA ARG A 288 1.17 0.53 5.87
C ARG A 288 2.50 1.13 6.27
N SER A 289 2.58 2.46 6.30
CA SER A 289 3.77 3.24 6.69
C SER A 289 3.38 4.41 7.57
N GLN A 290 4.33 4.90 8.37
CA GLN A 290 4.22 6.19 9.03
C GLN A 290 4.47 7.31 8.03
N ASP A 291 5.47 7.16 7.17
CA ASP A 291 5.75 8.10 6.09
C ASP A 291 5.00 7.74 4.78
N ASP A 292 5.50 8.20 3.63
CA ASP A 292 4.83 8.08 2.34
C ASP A 292 4.55 6.60 1.95
N CYS A 293 3.31 6.28 1.55
CA CYS A 293 3.02 4.91 1.08
C CYS A 293 3.64 4.64 -0.29
N ILE A 294 3.51 5.58 -1.22
CA ILE A 294 4.20 5.58 -2.51
C ILE A 294 4.96 6.91 -2.65
N ALA A 295 6.27 6.82 -2.76
CA ALA A 295 7.17 7.92 -3.03
C ALA A 295 7.77 7.76 -4.44
N ILE A 296 7.52 8.72 -5.33
CA ILE A 296 8.13 8.74 -6.67
C ILE A 296 9.13 9.89 -6.72
N LYS A 297 10.41 9.54 -6.92
CA LYS A 297 11.54 10.44 -6.68
C LYS A 297 12.56 10.37 -7.83
N GLY A 298 13.21 11.50 -8.07
CA GLY A 298 14.35 11.66 -8.95
C GLY A 298 15.55 11.97 -8.06
N ILE A 299 16.36 10.96 -7.81
CA ILE A 299 17.54 11.04 -6.94
C ILE A 299 18.74 11.51 -7.75
N TYR A 300 19.41 12.54 -7.21
CA TYR A 300 20.65 13.05 -7.76
C TYR A 300 21.70 11.94 -7.98
N GLY A 301 22.34 11.96 -9.13
CA GLY A 301 23.43 11.04 -9.45
C GLY A 301 22.98 9.60 -9.73
N SER A 302 21.68 9.39 -9.96
CA SER A 302 21.17 8.24 -10.72
C SER A 302 21.97 8.01 -12.01
N GLY A 303 22.08 6.75 -12.43
CA GLY A 303 22.88 6.35 -13.60
C GLY A 303 24.40 6.33 -13.38
N LYS A 304 24.97 7.18 -12.49
CA LYS A 304 26.43 7.28 -12.27
C LYS A 304 27.10 5.99 -11.78
N LYS A 305 26.36 5.14 -11.07
CA LYS A 305 26.85 3.88 -10.47
C LYS A 305 26.48 2.65 -11.32
N ILE A 306 25.93 2.84 -12.51
CA ILE A 306 25.66 1.79 -13.51
C ILE A 306 26.88 1.69 -14.44
N GLY A 307 27.90 0.91 -14.07
CA GLY A 307 29.01 0.44 -14.94
C GLY A 307 29.72 1.44 -15.88
N ASN A 308 30.98 1.77 -15.61
CA ASN A 308 31.97 2.37 -16.53
C ASN A 308 31.44 3.18 -17.74
N LYS A 309 31.00 4.42 -17.50
CA LYS A 309 31.35 5.57 -18.33
C LYS A 309 30.93 6.87 -17.65
N LEU A 310 31.94 7.62 -17.19
CA LEU A 310 31.86 9.07 -17.04
C LEU A 310 31.33 9.67 -18.34
N THR A 311 30.05 10.00 -18.41
CA THR A 311 29.57 11.01 -19.35
C THR A 311 29.82 12.38 -18.71
N LYS A 312 30.57 13.18 -19.45
CA LYS A 312 31.43 14.29 -19.03
C LYS A 312 30.72 15.58 -18.56
N ASN A 313 29.46 15.55 -18.10
CA ASN A 313 28.88 16.74 -17.45
C ASN A 313 27.71 16.40 -16.53
N LEU A 314 27.97 16.33 -15.22
CA LEU A 314 26.98 16.00 -14.20
C LEU A 314 26.07 17.18 -13.81
N ASN A 315 26.29 18.35 -14.41
CA ASN A 315 25.43 19.51 -14.23
C ASN A 315 24.10 19.36 -14.99
N ASP A 316 24.05 18.55 -16.05
CA ASP A 316 22.83 18.31 -16.83
C ASP A 316 22.06 17.08 -16.31
N LYS A 317 20.80 17.30 -15.91
CA LYS A 317 19.87 16.28 -15.43
C LYS A 317 19.45 15.28 -16.50
N ASN A 318 19.56 15.63 -17.78
CA ASN A 318 19.27 14.72 -18.90
C ASN A 318 20.19 13.49 -18.93
N ASN A 319 21.27 13.51 -18.15
CA ASN A 319 22.17 12.37 -17.98
C ASN A 319 21.76 11.40 -16.86
N TYR A 320 20.65 11.64 -16.14
CA TYR A 320 20.13 10.74 -15.11
C TYR A 320 19.01 9.86 -15.66
N ALA A 321 18.73 8.72 -15.03
CA ALA A 321 17.66 7.86 -15.50
C ALA A 321 16.29 8.53 -15.26
N PRO A 322 15.38 8.49 -16.25
CA PRO A 322 14.03 9.03 -16.11
C PRO A 322 13.17 8.18 -15.18
N VAL A 323 12.03 8.74 -14.78
CA VAL A 323 10.96 7.99 -14.12
C VAL A 323 9.76 7.94 -15.05
N GLU A 324 9.51 6.81 -15.67
CA GLU A 324 8.42 6.72 -16.64
C GLU A 324 7.79 5.34 -16.76
N ASN A 325 6.55 5.32 -17.22
CA ASN A 325 5.77 4.09 -17.45
C ASN A 325 5.58 3.30 -16.15
N ILE A 326 4.85 3.90 -15.22
CA ILE A 326 4.51 3.29 -13.93
C ILE A 326 3.03 2.95 -13.90
N GLU A 327 2.69 1.71 -13.56
CA GLU A 327 1.32 1.27 -13.30
C GLU A 327 1.20 0.76 -11.86
N ILE A 328 0.27 1.33 -11.09
CA ILE A 328 -0.06 0.91 -9.73
C ILE A 328 -1.54 0.55 -9.69
N SER A 329 -1.88 -0.68 -9.32
CA SER A 329 -3.28 -1.15 -9.36
C SER A 329 -3.68 -2.15 -8.29
N ASP A 330 -4.95 -2.11 -7.89
CA ASP A 330 -5.56 -3.10 -7.00
C ASP A 330 -4.85 -3.18 -5.63
N CYS A 331 -4.54 -2.01 -5.06
CA CYS A 331 -3.73 -1.87 -3.84
C CYS A 331 -4.52 -1.28 -2.66
N ILE A 332 -4.08 -1.63 -1.45
CA ILE A 332 -4.52 -1.00 -0.20
C ILE A 332 -3.35 -0.22 0.41
N PHE A 333 -3.51 1.08 0.60
CA PHE A 333 -2.46 1.96 1.15
C PHE A 333 -2.93 2.66 2.42
N TRP A 334 -2.30 2.32 3.55
CA TRP A 334 -2.55 2.88 4.86
C TRP A 334 -1.42 3.85 5.23
N CYS A 335 -1.72 5.14 5.30
CA CYS A 335 -0.74 6.14 5.74
C CYS A 335 -1.05 6.63 7.16
N ASP A 336 -0.07 6.52 8.06
CA ASP A 336 -0.23 6.94 9.45
C ASP A 336 0.10 8.43 9.67
N HIS A 337 1.12 9.00 9.00
CA HIS A 337 1.58 10.37 9.27
C HIS A 337 1.99 11.23 8.05
N ALA A 338 2.37 10.72 6.88
CA ALA A 338 2.72 11.58 5.73
C ALA A 338 1.68 11.57 4.59
N ASN A 339 2.07 11.20 3.37
CA ASN A 339 1.19 11.18 2.20
C ASN A 339 0.87 9.75 1.77
N VAL A 340 -0.30 9.54 1.17
CA VAL A 340 -0.54 8.25 0.50
C VAL A 340 0.29 8.19 -0.78
N PHE A 341 0.30 9.27 -1.56
CA PHE A 341 1.17 9.42 -2.72
C PHE A 341 1.96 10.74 -2.62
N ARG A 342 3.29 10.64 -2.58
CA ARG A 342 4.20 11.76 -2.82
C ARG A 342 4.88 11.56 -4.17
N ILE A 343 4.58 12.44 -5.12
CA ILE A 343 5.18 12.45 -6.46
C ILE A 343 6.00 13.75 -6.59
N GLY A 344 7.31 13.63 -6.42
CA GLY A 344 8.26 14.74 -6.46
C GLY A 344 9.00 14.92 -5.13
N TYR A 345 9.16 16.17 -4.69
CA TYR A 345 10.11 16.61 -3.65
C TYR A 345 11.58 16.48 -4.10
N GLU A 346 12.11 15.27 -4.28
CA GLU A 346 13.37 15.04 -4.99
C GLU A 346 13.10 14.88 -6.48
N CYS A 347 13.53 15.84 -7.29
CA CYS A 347 13.19 15.94 -8.71
C CYS A 347 14.43 16.13 -9.61
N ASP A 348 15.49 15.37 -9.37
CA ASP A 348 16.72 15.43 -10.18
C ASP A 348 16.62 14.63 -11.50
N ALA A 349 15.55 13.86 -11.73
CA ALA A 349 15.36 13.13 -12.99
C ALA A 349 15.08 14.10 -14.17
N PRO A 350 15.29 13.67 -15.42
CA PRO A 350 14.88 14.46 -16.59
C PRO A 350 13.39 14.83 -16.56
N HIS A 351 12.53 13.86 -16.23
CA HIS A 351 11.08 14.00 -16.12
C HIS A 351 10.47 12.85 -15.32
N PHE A 352 9.25 13.08 -14.82
CA PHE A 352 8.33 12.00 -14.47
C PHE A 352 7.19 11.96 -15.48
N LYS A 353 6.92 10.80 -16.10
CA LYS A 353 5.93 10.71 -17.18
C LYS A 353 5.16 9.39 -17.20
N ASN A 354 3.89 9.43 -17.61
CA ASN A 354 3.05 8.25 -17.85
C ASN A 354 2.93 7.36 -16.59
N ILE A 355 2.26 7.90 -15.58
CA ILE A 355 2.02 7.26 -14.29
C ILE A 355 0.52 7.01 -14.15
N LYS A 356 0.12 5.75 -14.09
CA LYS A 356 -1.27 5.32 -14.01
C LYS A 356 -1.52 4.62 -12.68
N ILE A 357 -2.47 5.15 -11.92
CA ILE A 357 -2.79 4.67 -10.57
C ILE A 357 -4.30 4.39 -10.55
N LYS A 358 -4.69 3.12 -10.39
CA LYS A 358 -6.10 2.72 -10.46
C LYS A 358 -6.52 1.74 -9.39
N ASN A 359 -7.79 1.75 -8.99
CA ASN A 359 -8.37 0.78 -8.05
C ASN A 359 -7.61 0.77 -6.71
N ILE A 360 -7.55 1.93 -6.05
CA ILE A 360 -6.83 2.10 -4.79
C ILE A 360 -7.81 2.23 -3.63
N GLN A 361 -7.49 1.57 -2.53
CA GLN A 361 -8.26 1.57 -1.31
C GLN A 361 -7.43 2.16 -0.16
N ILE A 362 -7.98 3.13 0.56
CA ILE A 362 -7.25 3.89 1.59
C ILE A 362 -8.03 3.78 2.91
N PRO A 363 -7.65 2.86 3.82
CA PRO A 363 -8.34 2.68 5.10
C PRO A 363 -8.06 3.81 6.10
N PHE A 364 -6.86 4.41 6.01
CA PHE A 364 -6.40 5.51 6.86
C PHE A 364 -5.48 6.44 6.09
N TYR A 365 -5.53 7.70 6.49
CA TYR A 365 -4.65 8.77 6.07
C TYR A 365 -4.23 9.61 7.29
N SER A 366 -3.20 10.43 7.08
CA SER A 366 -2.56 11.27 8.09
C SER A 366 -3.46 12.37 8.67
N THR A 367 -2.92 13.20 9.56
CA THR A 367 -3.50 14.46 10.01
C THR A 367 -3.20 15.60 9.04
N TYR A 368 -4.13 16.56 8.97
CA TYR A 368 -3.98 17.77 8.16
C TYR A 368 -2.76 18.59 8.58
N ARG A 369 -1.92 18.96 7.60
CA ARG A 369 -0.93 20.03 7.72
C ARG A 369 -1.17 21.07 6.63
N PRO A 370 -1.20 22.37 6.97
CA PRO A 370 -1.59 23.42 6.04
C PRO A 370 -0.61 23.54 4.87
N ILE A 371 -1.09 24.10 3.76
CA ILE A 371 -0.30 24.27 2.54
C ILE A 371 0.98 25.12 2.73
N THR A 372 0.98 26.02 3.71
CA THR A 372 2.12 26.88 4.06
C THR A 372 3.26 26.12 4.72
N ASP A 373 2.99 24.94 5.27
CA ASP A 373 4.01 24.15 5.92
C ASP A 373 4.95 23.54 4.87
N TYR A 374 6.21 23.40 5.29
CA TYR A 374 7.24 22.74 4.50
C TYR A 374 6.85 21.28 4.17
N TRP A 375 6.24 20.59 5.14
CA TRP A 375 5.70 19.23 5.00
C TRP A 375 4.17 19.21 5.02
N ALA A 376 3.54 19.92 4.08
CA ALA A 376 2.11 19.75 3.85
C ALA A 376 1.78 18.27 3.55
N HIS A 377 0.65 17.80 4.05
CA HIS A 377 0.17 16.43 3.83
C HIS A 377 -1.01 16.42 2.87
N ALA A 378 -1.08 15.42 2.00
CA ALA A 378 -2.23 15.16 1.14
C ALA A 378 -2.41 13.66 0.91
N ILE A 379 -3.61 13.28 0.46
CA ILE A 379 -3.81 11.96 -0.13
C ILE A 379 -2.98 11.86 -1.42
N PHE A 380 -3.13 12.83 -2.32
CA PHE A 380 -2.38 12.93 -3.57
C PHE A 380 -1.55 14.22 -3.59
N LEU A 381 -0.23 14.09 -3.51
CA LEU A 381 0.70 15.21 -3.60
C LEU A 381 1.53 15.11 -4.89
N ILE A 382 1.36 16.09 -5.79
CA ILE A 382 2.20 16.28 -6.99
C ILE A 382 2.96 17.59 -6.80
N MET A 383 4.28 17.48 -6.64
CA MET A 383 5.11 18.61 -6.23
C MET A 383 6.48 18.55 -6.93
N PRO A 384 6.55 19.00 -8.19
CA PRO A 384 7.80 19.04 -8.93
C PRO A 384 8.69 20.20 -8.48
N THR A 385 9.99 19.94 -8.46
CA THR A 385 11.07 20.88 -8.16
C THR A 385 12.14 20.77 -9.26
N ASN A 386 13.20 21.58 -9.19
CA ASN A 386 14.40 21.51 -10.05
C ASN A 386 14.12 21.58 -11.57
N ASP A 387 13.21 22.48 -11.98
CA ASP A 387 12.75 22.65 -13.35
C ASP A 387 12.25 21.33 -13.99
N MET A 388 11.93 20.33 -13.19
CA MET A 388 11.49 19.02 -13.68
C MET A 388 10.02 19.07 -14.06
N LYS A 389 9.72 18.50 -15.22
CA LYS A 389 8.34 18.31 -15.67
C LYS A 389 7.79 17.01 -15.12
N ILE A 390 6.62 17.07 -14.51
CA ILE A 390 5.77 15.91 -14.22
C ILE A 390 4.58 15.97 -15.17
N SER A 391 4.40 14.92 -15.98
CA SER A 391 3.26 14.86 -16.89
C SER A 391 2.57 13.50 -16.97
N ASP A 392 1.32 13.50 -17.41
CA ASP A 392 0.54 12.29 -17.68
C ASP A 392 0.41 11.40 -16.42
N VAL A 393 0.00 12.02 -15.30
CA VAL A 393 -0.24 11.35 -14.02
C VAL A 393 -1.74 11.25 -13.77
N HIS A 394 -2.25 10.03 -13.71
CA HIS A 394 -3.69 9.76 -13.68
C HIS A 394 -4.06 8.83 -12.52
N PHE A 395 -4.98 9.31 -11.68
CA PHE A 395 -5.59 8.58 -10.58
C PHE A 395 -7.04 8.24 -10.91
N GLU A 396 -7.43 6.97 -10.79
CA GLU A 396 -8.76 6.50 -11.12
C GLU A 396 -9.30 5.44 -10.14
N ASN A 397 -10.59 5.48 -9.83
CA ASN A 397 -11.26 4.50 -8.97
C ASN A 397 -10.62 4.38 -7.58
N ILE A 398 -10.80 5.42 -6.78
CA ILE A 398 -10.22 5.53 -5.43
C ILE A 398 -11.33 5.45 -4.38
N GLU A 399 -11.16 4.56 -3.41
CA GLU A 399 -12.05 4.42 -2.26
C GLU A 399 -11.31 4.81 -0.98
N ILE A 400 -11.80 5.84 -0.29
CA ILE A 400 -11.18 6.40 0.91
C ILE A 400 -12.12 6.24 2.10
N ARG A 401 -11.65 5.55 3.14
CA ARG A 401 -12.32 5.54 4.44
C ARG A 401 -11.83 6.74 5.25
N SER A 402 -12.72 7.69 5.51
CA SER A 402 -12.47 8.82 6.38
C SER A 402 -12.48 8.41 7.85
N ASN A 403 -11.43 8.83 8.57
CA ASN A 403 -11.34 8.78 10.04
C ASN A 403 -12.00 10.02 10.71
N GLY A 404 -12.65 10.88 9.92
CA GLY A 404 -13.31 12.12 10.36
C GLY A 404 -12.38 13.33 10.57
N SER A 405 -11.08 13.17 10.36
CA SER A 405 -10.16 14.31 10.28
C SER A 405 -10.11 14.84 8.85
N ASP A 406 -9.86 16.14 8.72
CA ASP A 406 -9.65 16.76 7.41
C ASP A 406 -8.28 16.39 6.82
N MET A 407 -8.15 16.54 5.50
CA MET A 407 -6.94 16.30 4.71
C MET A 407 -7.10 16.95 3.34
N PHE A 408 -6.01 17.40 2.71
CA PHE A 408 -6.04 17.73 1.29
C PHE A 408 -6.29 16.46 0.47
N LEU A 409 -7.32 16.47 -0.38
CA LEU A 409 -7.51 15.38 -1.33
C LEU A 409 -6.41 15.41 -2.39
N LEU A 410 -6.16 16.58 -2.98
CA LEU A 410 -5.13 16.79 -3.99
C LEU A 410 -4.38 18.08 -3.73
N ILE A 411 -3.05 18.01 -3.78
CA ILE A 411 -2.18 19.17 -3.93
C ILE A 411 -1.41 18.99 -5.24
N ALA A 412 -1.58 19.92 -6.18
CA ALA A 412 -0.79 20.05 -7.40
C ALA A 412 -0.10 21.41 -7.39
N LYS A 413 1.15 21.44 -6.92
CA LYS A 413 1.89 22.69 -6.71
C LYS A 413 3.39 22.51 -6.92
N PRO A 414 3.99 23.07 -7.99
CA PRO A 414 5.43 23.22 -8.08
C PRO A 414 5.97 24.06 -6.91
N ARG A 415 7.12 23.67 -6.35
CA ARG A 415 7.71 24.37 -5.19
C ARG A 415 9.22 24.55 -5.32
N LEU A 416 9.74 25.52 -4.58
CA LEU A 416 11.16 25.60 -4.24
C LEU A 416 11.40 24.72 -3.02
N VAL A 417 12.33 23.78 -3.13
CA VAL A 417 12.72 22.89 -2.03
C VAL A 417 14.23 22.84 -2.00
N SER A 418 14.83 23.22 -0.87
CA SER A 418 16.26 23.08 -0.65
C SER A 418 16.66 21.60 -0.78
N GLY A 419 17.30 21.25 -1.91
CA GLY A 419 17.84 19.91 -2.15
C GLY A 419 19.33 19.83 -1.82
N PHE A 420 19.92 18.64 -2.01
CA PHE A 420 21.35 18.40 -1.78
C PHE A 420 22.31 19.31 -2.58
N ARG A 421 21.83 19.94 -3.66
CA ARG A 421 22.60 20.90 -4.47
C ARG A 421 22.50 22.36 -4.00
N GLY A 422 21.65 22.69 -3.02
CA GLY A 422 21.47 24.07 -2.51
C GLY A 422 20.77 25.06 -3.47
N ILE A 423 20.66 24.75 -4.77
CA ILE A 423 19.91 25.53 -5.76
C ILE A 423 18.61 24.77 -6.04
N SER A 424 17.47 25.42 -5.77
CA SER A 424 16.16 24.87 -6.09
C SER A 424 15.40 25.83 -7.00
N THR A 425 14.91 25.31 -8.11
CA THR A 425 13.89 25.95 -8.94
C THR A 425 12.58 25.18 -8.78
N ALA A 426 11.45 25.78 -9.13
CA ALA A 426 10.19 25.04 -9.20
C ALA A 426 10.17 24.20 -10.48
N GLY A 427 9.36 23.13 -10.51
CA GLY A 427 9.11 22.37 -11.74
C GLY A 427 7.82 22.79 -12.44
N SER A 428 7.20 21.87 -13.17
CA SER A 428 5.89 22.09 -13.83
C SER A 428 5.05 20.81 -13.86
N ILE A 429 3.72 20.97 -13.90
CA ILE A 429 2.74 19.88 -13.93
C ILE A 429 1.89 20.01 -15.19
N GLU A 430 1.72 18.93 -15.93
CA GLU A 430 0.90 18.96 -17.16
C GLU A 430 0.14 17.65 -17.40
N ASN A 431 -1.10 17.73 -17.90
CA ASN A 431 -1.91 16.58 -18.32
C ASN A 431 -2.15 15.57 -17.20
N CYS A 432 -2.63 16.02 -16.04
CA CYS A 432 -2.90 15.15 -14.90
C CYS A 432 -4.40 15.00 -14.65
N SER A 433 -4.83 13.90 -14.03
CA SER A 433 -6.22 13.75 -13.62
C SER A 433 -6.44 13.00 -12.31
N LEU A 434 -7.53 13.36 -11.64
CA LEU A 434 -8.11 12.62 -10.52
C LEU A 434 -9.57 12.33 -10.84
N ASN A 435 -9.90 11.06 -11.07
CA ASN A 435 -11.23 10.64 -11.49
C ASN A 435 -11.80 9.56 -10.57
N ASN A 436 -13.10 9.62 -10.33
CA ASN A 436 -13.85 8.60 -9.60
C ASN A 436 -13.28 8.32 -8.20
N VAL A 437 -13.44 9.31 -7.30
CA VAL A 437 -13.06 9.19 -5.89
C VAL A 437 -14.32 9.13 -5.04
N ASN A 438 -14.42 8.11 -4.20
CA ASN A 438 -15.47 7.98 -3.22
C ASN A 438 -14.88 7.98 -1.80
N VAL A 439 -15.30 8.94 -1.00
CA VAL A 439 -14.96 9.04 0.43
C VAL A 439 -16.17 8.59 1.24
N TYR A 440 -15.97 7.68 2.18
CA TYR A 440 -17.02 7.19 3.10
C TYR A 440 -16.48 7.11 4.53
N GLY A 441 -17.26 6.56 5.47
CA GLY A 441 -16.83 6.39 6.86
C GLY A 441 -17.26 7.57 7.73
N LYS A 442 -16.42 8.00 8.66
CA LYS A 442 -16.77 9.04 9.63
C LYS A 442 -16.69 10.42 8.97
N LYS A 443 -17.81 11.14 8.86
CA LYS A 443 -17.87 12.49 8.26
C LYS A 443 -16.91 13.49 8.92
N GLY A 444 -17.05 13.65 10.24
CA GLY A 444 -16.20 14.54 11.04
C GLY A 444 -16.04 15.93 10.41
N ARG A 445 -14.78 16.40 10.26
CA ARG A 445 -14.41 17.68 9.62
C ARG A 445 -13.83 17.49 8.22
N PHE A 446 -14.06 16.36 7.57
CA PHE A 446 -13.44 16.09 6.28
C PHE A 446 -14.05 16.94 5.17
N GLU A 447 -13.24 17.84 4.61
CA GLU A 447 -13.58 18.69 3.47
C GLU A 447 -12.90 18.20 2.19
N GLY A 448 -11.71 17.60 2.30
CA GLY A 448 -11.01 16.99 1.17
C GLY A 448 -10.56 18.02 0.14
N GLU A 449 -9.90 19.11 0.57
CA GLU A 449 -9.58 20.25 -0.30
C GLU A 449 -8.75 19.85 -1.54
N ILE A 450 -9.09 20.45 -2.68
CA ILE A 450 -8.32 20.38 -3.92
C ILE A 450 -7.56 21.69 -4.10
N TYR A 451 -6.24 21.63 -4.07
CA TYR A 451 -5.35 22.78 -4.16
C TYR A 451 -4.49 22.71 -5.43
N ILE A 452 -4.63 23.69 -6.32
CA ILE A 452 -3.94 23.74 -7.61
C ILE A 452 -3.35 25.14 -7.79
N GLU A 453 -2.03 25.22 -7.95
CA GLU A 453 -1.37 26.51 -8.18
C GLU A 453 -0.02 26.30 -8.88
N GLY A 454 0.28 27.11 -9.89
CA GLY A 454 1.64 27.20 -10.42
C GLY A 454 2.56 28.01 -9.51
N PHE A 455 3.82 28.15 -9.91
CA PHE A 455 4.81 28.90 -9.15
C PHE A 455 5.20 30.22 -9.82
N ALA A 456 5.35 30.19 -11.14
CA ALA A 456 5.73 31.33 -11.99
C ALA A 456 5.29 31.06 -13.44
N GLU A 457 5.43 32.03 -14.35
CA GLU A 457 5.04 31.90 -15.76
C GLU A 457 5.65 30.69 -16.47
N LYS A 458 6.90 30.33 -16.12
CA LYS A 458 7.59 29.14 -16.65
C LYS A 458 7.32 27.85 -15.87
N ASN A 459 6.70 27.94 -14.69
CA ASN A 459 6.50 26.86 -13.73
C ASN A 459 5.00 26.67 -13.45
N THR A 460 4.29 26.24 -14.48
CA THR A 460 2.82 26.23 -14.51
C THR A 460 2.22 24.90 -14.07
N VAL A 461 0.92 24.92 -13.80
CA VAL A 461 0.06 23.72 -13.77
C VAL A 461 -0.94 23.81 -14.92
N LYS A 462 -0.87 22.87 -15.87
CA LYS A 462 -1.70 22.91 -17.08
C LYS A 462 -2.48 21.60 -17.28
N ASN A 463 -3.67 21.72 -17.88
CA ASN A 463 -4.48 20.58 -18.33
C ASN A 463 -4.75 19.56 -17.20
N LEU A 464 -5.16 20.04 -16.03
CA LEU A 464 -5.52 19.18 -14.89
C LEU A 464 -7.03 19.02 -14.79
N THR A 465 -7.51 17.78 -14.78
CA THR A 465 -8.93 17.46 -14.63
C THR A 465 -9.22 16.72 -13.33
N VAL A 466 -10.18 17.21 -12.55
CA VAL A 466 -10.74 16.49 -11.39
C VAL A 466 -12.23 16.23 -11.63
N SER A 467 -12.67 14.98 -11.59
CA SER A 467 -14.05 14.60 -11.92
C SER A 467 -14.56 13.45 -11.07
N ASN A 468 -15.89 13.35 -10.95
CA ASN A 468 -16.59 12.24 -10.28
C ASN A 468 -16.11 12.01 -8.84
N ILE A 469 -16.12 13.07 -8.04
CA ILE A 469 -15.82 12.99 -6.61
C ILE A 469 -17.13 12.87 -5.83
N SER A 470 -17.15 12.02 -4.82
CA SER A 470 -18.28 11.89 -3.89
C SER A 470 -17.77 11.75 -2.46
N HIS A 471 -18.34 12.51 -1.52
CA HIS A 471 -18.06 12.35 -0.10
C HIS A 471 -19.36 11.95 0.61
N PHE A 472 -19.34 10.87 1.37
CA PHE A 472 -20.44 10.40 2.20
C PHE A 472 -21.76 10.21 1.41
N ASN A 473 -21.66 9.60 0.22
CA ASN A 473 -22.74 9.41 -0.76
C ASN A 473 -23.28 10.71 -1.41
N GLU A 474 -22.67 11.86 -1.15
CA GLU A 474 -23.01 13.12 -1.80
C GLU A 474 -22.03 13.38 -2.94
N LYS A 475 -22.56 13.55 -4.17
CA LYS A 475 -21.74 13.94 -5.33
C LYS A 475 -21.23 15.37 -5.13
N LYS A 476 -19.93 15.56 -5.39
CA LYS A 476 -19.28 16.86 -5.33
C LYS A 476 -19.35 17.58 -6.67
N THR A 477 -19.63 18.87 -6.59
CA THR A 477 -19.64 19.83 -7.71
C THR A 477 -18.72 21.00 -7.35
N SER A 478 -18.51 21.92 -8.28
CA SER A 478 -17.75 23.14 -8.01
C SER A 478 -18.37 24.05 -6.93
N LYS A 479 -19.64 23.81 -6.54
CA LYS A 479 -20.36 24.62 -5.54
C LYS A 479 -20.20 24.12 -4.09
N ASN A 480 -19.93 22.83 -3.90
CA ASN A 480 -19.94 22.18 -2.59
C ASN A 480 -18.65 21.41 -2.26
N GLN A 481 -17.61 21.63 -3.06
CA GLN A 481 -16.25 21.13 -2.85
C GLN A 481 -15.32 22.30 -2.55
N LYS A 482 -14.47 22.14 -1.53
CA LYS A 482 -13.43 23.13 -1.25
C LYS A 482 -12.34 23.02 -2.32
N ILE A 483 -12.22 24.06 -3.13
CA ILE A 483 -11.33 24.13 -4.29
C ILE A 483 -10.56 25.44 -4.24
N PHE A 484 -9.24 25.37 -4.37
CA PHE A 484 -8.37 26.51 -4.62
C PHE A 484 -7.67 26.33 -5.97
N ILE A 485 -7.87 27.30 -6.87
CA ILE A 485 -7.14 27.42 -8.14
C ILE A 485 -6.46 28.79 -8.12
N GLY A 486 -5.14 28.79 -8.00
CA GLY A 486 -4.35 30.02 -7.94
C GLY A 486 -3.68 30.38 -9.26
N ASN A 487 -2.65 31.22 -9.17
CA ASN A 487 -1.95 31.80 -10.31
C ASN A 487 -1.20 30.77 -11.15
N PHE A 488 -0.86 31.14 -12.39
CA PHE A 488 -0.06 30.34 -13.32
C PHE A 488 -0.66 28.95 -13.62
N THR A 489 -1.98 28.90 -13.67
CA THR A 489 -2.77 27.72 -14.02
C THR A 489 -3.44 27.89 -15.38
N GLU A 490 -3.56 26.81 -16.16
CA GLU A 490 -4.18 26.84 -17.49
C GLU A 490 -5.03 25.58 -17.72
N ASN A 491 -6.23 25.73 -18.31
CA ASN A 491 -7.14 24.63 -18.66
C ASN A 491 -7.46 23.67 -17.48
N ILE A 492 -7.69 24.24 -16.30
CA ILE A 492 -8.07 23.49 -15.09
C ILE A 492 -9.57 23.22 -15.10
N LYS A 493 -9.95 21.93 -15.07
CA LYS A 493 -11.36 21.49 -15.05
C LYS A 493 -11.62 20.72 -13.77
N VAL A 494 -12.23 21.37 -12.77
CA VAL A 494 -12.53 20.73 -11.48
C VAL A 494 -14.03 20.67 -11.28
N LEU A 495 -14.57 19.45 -11.42
CA LEU A 495 -15.97 19.07 -11.24
C LEU A 495 -16.92 19.82 -12.19
N GLN A 496 -17.88 19.10 -12.78
CA GLN A 496 -18.94 19.79 -13.53
C GLN A 496 -19.86 20.55 -12.56
N LYS A 497 -20.43 21.66 -13.03
CA LYS A 497 -21.37 22.51 -12.27
C LYS A 497 -22.66 21.79 -11.91
#